data_AF-A0A4Q4M624-F1
#
_entry.id   AF-A0A4Q4M624-F1
#
_cell.length_a   1.000
_cell.length_b   1.000
_cell.length_c   1.000
_cell.angle_alpha   90.00
_cell.angle_beta   90.00
_cell.angle_gamma   90.00
#
_symmetry.space_group_name_H-M   'P 1'
#
loop_
_entity.id
_entity.type
_entity.pdbx_description
1 polymer ?
#
loop_
_entity_poly.entity_id
_entity_poly.type
_entity_poly.pdbx_seq_one_letter_code
_entity_poly.pdbx_strand_id
1 'polypeptide(L)'
;MTAPSIQPDPTTKILQRFLEISPLSGDYSLIDEYINVLDKLAAQDAASSARKRSIDELANEEAAITLAIEGLPAEEKQHLAAIAQACAKGIQADMATLSIATDMSAIQAAIETRNKEAEVSRQSVLGMMTKRAEELRTQRLDVRRRREAALEEWKVNSNLDTLSLQETKERLEKEGGMAMAVELGRRIERSESAEAKRN
;
A
#
# COMPACT_ATOMS: atom_id res chain seq x y z
N MET A 1 17.03 -56.78 -21.39
CA MET A 1 17.42 -55.46 -21.93
C MET A 1 18.05 -54.68 -20.80
N THR A 2 19.37 -54.49 -20.85
CA THR A 2 20.18 -53.82 -19.82
C THR A 2 20.30 -52.34 -20.18
N ALA A 3 19.98 -51.46 -19.24
CA ALA A 3 20.10 -50.00 -19.41
C ALA A 3 21.57 -49.61 -19.69
N PRO A 4 21.84 -48.65 -20.58
CA PRO A 4 23.19 -48.22 -20.88
C PRO A 4 23.81 -47.56 -19.64
N SER A 5 24.97 -48.09 -19.24
CA SER A 5 25.85 -47.49 -18.24
C SER A 5 26.38 -46.17 -18.79
N ILE A 6 25.81 -45.05 -18.36
CA ILE A 6 26.35 -43.71 -18.63
C ILE A 6 27.66 -43.61 -17.86
N GLN A 7 28.78 -43.90 -18.53
CA GLN A 7 30.08 -43.59 -17.96
C GLN A 7 30.22 -42.07 -17.93
N PRO A 8 30.63 -41.48 -16.79
CA PRO A 8 30.89 -40.05 -16.74
C PRO A 8 31.97 -39.70 -17.77
N ASP A 9 31.71 -38.62 -18.52
CA ASP A 9 32.61 -38.07 -19.53
C ASP A 9 34.00 -37.82 -18.92
N PRO A 10 35.11 -37.92 -19.69
CA PRO A 10 36.47 -37.76 -19.16
C PRO A 10 36.65 -36.44 -18.41
N THR A 11 35.96 -35.39 -18.86
CA THR A 11 35.94 -34.07 -18.23
C THR A 11 35.36 -34.13 -16.81
N THR A 12 34.27 -34.88 -16.61
CA THR A 12 33.62 -35.10 -15.31
C THR A 12 34.49 -35.95 -14.38
N LYS A 13 35.20 -36.96 -14.92
CA LYS A 13 36.16 -37.79 -14.16
C LYS A 13 37.39 -37.00 -13.71
N ILE A 14 37.89 -36.08 -14.55
CA ILE A 14 39.03 -35.22 -14.22
C ILE A 14 38.63 -34.23 -13.12
N LEU A 15 37.46 -33.60 -13.21
CA LEU A 15 36.96 -32.70 -12.17
C LEU A 15 36.70 -33.43 -10.84
N GLN A 16 36.15 -34.65 -10.87
CA GLN A 16 36.01 -35.48 -9.67
C GLN A 16 37.36 -35.80 -9.03
N ARG A 17 38.35 -36.25 -9.82
CA ARG A 17 39.70 -36.51 -9.29
C ARG A 17 40.40 -35.26 -8.78
N PHE A 18 40.23 -34.09 -9.42
CA PHE A 18 40.83 -32.84 -8.94
C PHE A 18 40.29 -32.42 -7.57
N LEU A 19 38.98 -32.63 -7.34
CA LEU A 19 38.34 -32.39 -6.05
C LEU A 19 38.75 -33.40 -4.96
N GLU A 20 39.13 -34.62 -5.35
CA GLU A 20 39.69 -35.64 -4.46
C GLU A 20 41.16 -35.37 -4.08
N ILE A 21 41.93 -34.70 -4.96
CA ILE A 21 43.36 -34.44 -4.80
C ILE A 21 43.65 -33.12 -4.08
N SER A 22 42.75 -32.14 -4.15
CA SER A 22 42.84 -30.89 -3.41
C SER A 22 41.49 -30.55 -2.81
N PRO A 23 41.30 -30.71 -1.48
CA PRO A 23 40.04 -30.35 -0.86
C PRO A 23 39.76 -28.87 -1.13
N LEU A 24 38.54 -28.58 -1.59
CA LEU A 24 38.08 -27.21 -1.74
C LEU A 24 38.22 -26.49 -0.40
N SER A 25 38.68 -25.25 -0.43
CA SER A 25 38.80 -24.44 0.78
C SER A 25 37.41 -24.02 1.29
N GLY A 26 37.26 -24.05 2.62
CA GLY A 26 36.07 -23.61 3.33
C GLY A 26 35.26 -24.73 3.97
N ASP A 27 34.34 -24.36 4.86
CA ASP A 27 33.51 -25.28 5.64
C ASP A 27 32.10 -25.43 5.03
N TYR A 28 31.85 -26.56 4.37
CA TYR A 28 30.53 -26.86 3.77
C TYR A 28 29.47 -27.30 4.80
N SER A 29 29.83 -27.51 6.08
CA SER A 29 28.84 -27.82 7.12
C SER A 29 27.95 -26.62 7.46
N LEU A 30 28.39 -25.41 7.08
CA LEU A 30 27.68 -24.14 7.28
C LEU A 30 26.50 -23.92 6.32
N ILE A 31 26.27 -24.81 5.35
CA ILE A 31 25.23 -24.66 4.31
C ILE A 31 23.85 -24.44 4.92
N ASP A 32 23.47 -25.19 5.94
CA ASP A 32 22.13 -25.10 6.51
C ASP A 32 21.92 -23.77 7.26
N GLU A 33 22.97 -23.26 7.91
CA GLU A 33 22.97 -21.93 8.54
C GLU A 33 22.89 -20.83 7.47
N TYR A 34 23.66 -20.97 6.38
CA TYR A 34 23.66 -20.04 5.26
C TYR A 34 22.29 -19.95 4.57
N ILE A 35 21.64 -21.10 4.29
CA ILE A 35 20.28 -21.14 3.73
C ILE A 35 19.29 -20.46 4.68
N ASN A 36 19.34 -20.75 5.99
CA ASN A 36 18.46 -20.13 6.97
C ASN A 36 18.64 -18.59 7.03
N VAL A 37 19.87 -18.09 6.89
CA VAL A 37 20.12 -16.64 6.81
C VAL A 37 19.54 -16.05 5.52
N LEU A 38 19.69 -16.72 4.38
CA LEU A 38 19.08 -16.29 3.12
C LEU A 38 17.55 -16.26 3.18
N ASP A 39 16.93 -17.28 3.77
CA ASP A 39 15.47 -17.35 3.95
C ASP A 39 14.97 -16.20 4.83
N LYS A 40 15.69 -15.89 5.92
CA LYS A 40 15.38 -14.75 6.78
C LYS A 40 15.52 -13.41 6.07
N LEU A 41 16.57 -13.22 5.27
CA LEU A 41 16.77 -12.02 4.45
C LEU A 41 15.65 -11.86 3.43
N ALA A 42 15.29 -12.94 2.72
CA ALA A 42 14.19 -12.93 1.75
C ALA A 42 12.83 -12.63 2.40
N ALA A 43 12.56 -13.21 3.57
CA ALA A 43 11.36 -12.92 4.35
C ALA A 43 11.31 -11.45 4.80
N GLN A 44 12.47 -10.88 5.18
CA GLN A 44 12.58 -9.48 5.58
C GLN A 44 12.38 -8.52 4.41
N ASP A 45 12.94 -8.82 3.23
CA ASP A 45 12.72 -8.04 2.00
C ASP A 45 11.23 -8.06 1.59
N ALA A 46 10.58 -9.22 1.68
CA ALA A 46 9.16 -9.36 1.41
C ALA A 46 8.31 -8.56 2.43
N ALA A 47 8.64 -8.64 3.72
CA ALA A 47 7.96 -7.89 4.77
C ALA A 47 8.17 -6.37 4.61
N SER A 48 9.38 -5.93 4.28
CA SER A 48 9.70 -4.53 3.99
C SER A 48 8.89 -4.00 2.80
N SER A 49 8.82 -4.79 1.73
CA SER A 49 8.02 -4.46 0.54
C SER A 49 6.52 -4.40 0.83
N ALA A 50 6.00 -5.28 1.70
CA ALA A 50 4.61 -5.24 2.13
C ALA A 50 4.31 -4.00 2.99
N ARG A 51 5.21 -3.65 3.92
CA ARG A 51 5.10 -2.45 4.76
C ARG A 51 5.15 -1.17 3.93
N LYS A 52 6.04 -1.09 2.95
CA LYS A 52 6.11 0.03 2.01
C LYS A 52 4.79 0.23 1.27
N ARG A 53 4.20 -0.84 0.74
CA ARG A 53 2.88 -0.79 0.09
C ARG A 53 1.80 -0.26 1.03
N SER A 54 1.76 -0.72 2.28
CA SER A 54 0.81 -0.22 3.28
C SER A 54 0.99 1.27 3.59
N ILE A 55 2.23 1.76 3.67
CA ILE A 55 2.52 3.19 3.85
C ILE A 55 2.07 4.01 2.62
N ASP A 56 2.31 3.50 1.42
CA ASP A 56 1.88 4.13 0.17
C ASP A 56 0.34 4.17 0.07
N GLU A 57 -0.35 3.12 0.50
CA GLU A 57 -1.82 3.07 0.60
C GLU A 57 -2.35 4.15 1.56
N LEU A 58 -1.74 4.29 2.75
CA LEU A 58 -2.12 5.34 3.71
C LEU A 58 -1.84 6.74 3.16
N ALA A 59 -0.75 6.93 2.41
CA ALA A 59 -0.45 8.19 1.75
C ALA A 59 -1.48 8.54 0.67
N ASN A 60 -1.92 7.54 -0.11
CA ASN A 60 -2.98 7.70 -1.10
C ASN A 60 -4.34 8.02 -0.44
N GLU A 61 -4.65 7.37 0.68
CA GLU A 61 -5.86 7.66 1.48
C GLU A 61 -5.82 9.12 2.00
N GLU A 62 -4.69 9.57 2.56
CA GLU A 62 -4.50 10.95 3.01
C GLU A 62 -4.69 11.96 1.86
N ALA A 63 -4.15 11.66 0.68
CA ALA A 63 -4.29 12.50 -0.51
C ALA A 63 -5.75 12.57 -1.00
N ALA A 64 -6.46 11.44 -1.02
CA ALA A 64 -7.86 11.38 -1.41
C ALA A 64 -8.76 12.20 -0.46
N ILE A 65 -8.53 12.11 0.85
CA ILE A 65 -9.25 12.91 1.85
C ILE A 65 -8.93 14.40 1.67
N THR A 66 -7.67 14.73 1.36
CA THR A 66 -7.26 16.12 1.10
C THR A 66 -7.99 16.70 -0.11
N LEU A 67 -8.05 15.96 -1.22
CA LEU A 67 -8.82 16.36 -2.41
C LEU A 67 -10.32 16.52 -2.10
N ALA A 68 -10.88 15.62 -1.27
CA ALA A 68 -12.28 15.73 -0.86
C ALA A 68 -12.54 17.02 -0.07
N ILE A 69 -11.63 17.40 0.85
CA ILE A 69 -11.72 18.66 1.60
C ILE A 69 -11.62 19.87 0.67
N GLU A 70 -10.70 19.84 -0.30
CA GLU A 70 -10.53 20.91 -1.30
C GLU A 70 -11.75 21.07 -2.22
N GLY A 71 -12.51 19.99 -2.45
CA GLY A 71 -13.75 20.00 -3.23
C GLY A 71 -14.96 20.58 -2.50
N LEU A 72 -14.97 20.63 -1.15
CA LEU A 72 -16.11 21.08 -0.36
C LEU A 72 -16.62 22.49 -0.71
N PRO A 73 -15.76 23.52 -0.95
CA PRO A 73 -16.25 24.85 -1.30
C PRO A 73 -17.02 24.89 -2.63
N ALA A 74 -16.61 24.06 -3.60
CA ALA A 74 -17.31 23.96 -4.88
C ALA A 74 -18.68 23.29 -4.72
N GLU A 75 -18.74 22.22 -3.92
CA GLU A 75 -19.97 21.51 -3.58
C GLU A 75 -20.95 22.40 -2.81
N GLU A 76 -20.47 23.14 -1.80
CA GLU A 76 -21.24 24.13 -1.04
C GLU A 76 -21.83 25.20 -1.98
N LYS A 77 -21.00 25.77 -2.86
CA LYS A 77 -21.45 26.77 -3.85
C LYS A 77 -22.55 26.22 -4.75
N GLN A 78 -22.45 24.96 -5.19
CA GLN A 78 -23.46 24.32 -6.01
C GLN A 78 -24.79 24.16 -5.26
N HIS A 79 -24.75 23.73 -4.00
CA HIS A 79 -25.95 23.63 -3.17
C HIS A 79 -26.61 24.98 -2.92
N LEU A 80 -25.82 26.01 -2.60
CA LEU A 80 -26.34 27.37 -2.38
C LEU A 80 -26.96 27.95 -3.66
N ALA A 81 -26.35 27.69 -4.82
CA ALA A 81 -26.91 28.09 -6.11
C ALA A 81 -28.25 27.39 -6.40
N ALA A 82 -28.35 26.09 -6.09
CA ALA A 82 -29.60 25.35 -6.24
C ALA A 82 -30.71 25.90 -5.34
N ILE A 83 -30.39 26.26 -4.09
CA ILE A 83 -31.35 26.90 -3.17
C ILE A 83 -31.81 28.25 -3.72
N ALA A 84 -30.88 29.09 -4.21
CA ALA A 84 -31.22 30.38 -4.80
C ALA A 84 -32.14 30.23 -6.02
N GLN A 85 -31.87 29.24 -6.89
CA GLN A 85 -32.70 28.95 -8.04
C GLN A 85 -34.09 28.44 -7.63
N ALA A 86 -34.18 27.58 -6.61
CA ALA A 86 -35.44 27.09 -6.08
C ALA A 86 -36.28 28.23 -5.49
N CYS A 87 -35.66 29.15 -4.74
CA CYS A 87 -36.32 30.34 -4.19
C CYS A 87 -36.88 31.22 -5.31
N ALA A 88 -36.08 31.52 -6.34
CA ALA A 88 -36.51 32.35 -7.47
C ALA A 88 -37.71 31.71 -8.22
N LYS A 89 -37.69 30.39 -8.43
CA LYS A 89 -38.81 29.66 -9.03
C LYS A 89 -40.06 29.69 -8.14
N GLY A 90 -39.89 29.56 -6.83
CA GLY A 90 -40.98 29.67 -5.85
C GLY A 90 -41.66 31.04 -5.91
N ILE A 91 -40.87 32.11 -5.90
CA ILE A 91 -41.38 33.49 -6.06
C ILE A 91 -42.11 33.64 -7.39
N GLN A 92 -41.55 33.15 -8.50
CA GLN A 92 -42.18 33.22 -9.81
C GLN A 92 -43.54 32.48 -9.83
N ALA A 93 -43.65 31.34 -9.17
CA ALA A 93 -44.90 30.61 -9.03
C ALA A 93 -45.93 31.36 -8.17
N ASP A 94 -45.50 31.96 -7.06
CA ASP A 94 -46.37 32.79 -6.22
C ASP A 94 -46.90 34.00 -7.02
N MET A 95 -46.04 34.64 -7.80
CA MET A 95 -46.40 35.78 -8.67
C MET A 95 -47.32 35.40 -9.83
N ALA A 96 -47.47 34.11 -10.16
CA ALA A 96 -48.45 33.66 -11.14
C ALA A 96 -49.87 33.60 -10.55
N THR A 97 -50.02 33.71 -9.23
CA THR A 97 -51.32 33.70 -8.55
C THR A 97 -51.92 35.11 -8.54
N LEU A 98 -53.11 35.25 -9.12
CA LEU A 98 -53.74 36.56 -9.40
C LEU A 98 -53.98 37.41 -8.14
N SER A 99 -54.34 36.77 -7.01
CA SER A 99 -54.53 37.45 -5.72
C SER A 99 -53.22 37.96 -5.09
N ILE A 100 -52.08 37.46 -5.55
CA ILE A 100 -50.75 37.89 -5.10
C ILE A 100 -50.19 38.92 -6.08
N ALA A 101 -50.27 38.64 -7.39
CA ALA A 101 -49.67 39.45 -8.45
C ALA A 101 -50.16 40.92 -8.50
N THR A 102 -51.37 41.20 -8.00
CA THR A 102 -51.98 42.54 -8.06
C THR A 102 -51.90 43.32 -6.75
N ASP A 103 -51.41 42.71 -5.66
CA ASP A 103 -51.34 43.34 -4.34
C ASP A 103 -49.88 43.40 -3.86
N MET A 104 -49.33 44.61 -3.77
CA MET A 104 -47.96 44.85 -3.32
C MET A 104 -47.66 44.27 -1.93
N SER A 105 -48.63 44.27 -1.02
CA SER A 105 -48.45 43.69 0.31
C SER A 105 -48.34 42.16 0.23
N ALA A 106 -49.17 41.53 -0.59
CA ALA A 106 -49.11 40.09 -0.85
C ALA A 106 -47.81 39.69 -1.56
N ILE A 107 -47.32 40.51 -2.49
CA ILE A 107 -46.02 40.29 -3.16
C ILE A 107 -44.88 40.30 -2.16
N GLN A 108 -44.81 41.32 -1.30
CA GLN A 108 -43.78 41.43 -0.26
C GLN A 108 -43.84 40.24 0.70
N ALA A 109 -45.03 39.87 1.17
CA ALA A 109 -45.21 38.74 2.07
C ALA A 109 -44.76 37.40 1.44
N ALA A 110 -45.07 37.17 0.15
CA ALA A 110 -44.63 35.99 -0.57
C ALA A 110 -43.10 35.94 -0.69
N ILE A 111 -42.46 37.05 -1.10
CA ILE A 111 -40.99 37.14 -1.20
C ILE A 111 -40.33 36.91 0.15
N GLU A 112 -40.82 37.52 1.22
CA GLU A 112 -40.29 37.31 2.58
C GLU A 112 -40.42 35.86 3.03
N THR A 113 -41.56 35.22 2.74
CA THR A 113 -41.80 33.82 3.08
C THR A 113 -40.79 32.92 2.36
N ARG A 114 -40.63 33.08 1.05
CA ARG A 114 -39.66 32.31 0.25
C ARG A 114 -38.22 32.53 0.69
N ASN A 115 -37.87 33.76 1.05
CA ASN A 115 -36.54 34.06 1.59
C ASN A 115 -36.29 33.39 2.94
N LYS A 116 -37.30 33.35 3.84
CA LYS A 116 -37.19 32.64 5.12
C LYS A 116 -37.02 31.13 4.93
N GLU A 117 -37.81 30.52 4.04
CA GLU A 117 -37.68 29.09 3.68
C GLU A 117 -36.30 28.76 3.09
N ALA A 118 -35.83 29.62 2.18
CA ALA A 118 -34.51 29.48 1.57
C ALA A 118 -33.39 29.62 2.61
N GLU A 119 -33.53 30.54 3.57
CA GLU A 119 -32.55 30.75 4.63
C GLU A 119 -32.43 29.54 5.56
N VAL A 120 -33.55 28.93 5.97
CA VAL A 120 -33.53 27.66 6.72
C VAL A 120 -32.78 26.57 5.94
N SER A 121 -33.01 26.50 4.63
CA SER A 121 -32.33 25.54 3.76
C SER A 121 -30.82 25.81 3.65
N ARG A 122 -30.41 27.08 3.54
CA ARG A 122 -28.99 27.47 3.52
C ARG A 122 -28.29 27.10 4.82
N GLN A 123 -28.90 27.43 5.96
CA GLN A 123 -28.34 27.11 7.27
C GLN A 123 -28.19 25.59 7.46
N SER A 124 -29.16 24.80 6.98
CA SER A 124 -29.06 23.35 6.99
C SER A 124 -27.88 22.83 6.14
N VAL A 125 -27.71 23.34 4.92
CA VAL A 125 -26.58 22.98 4.04
C VAL A 125 -25.24 23.38 4.68
N LEU A 126 -25.13 24.61 5.21
CA LEU A 126 -23.91 25.08 5.86
C LEU A 126 -23.53 24.22 7.07
N GLY A 127 -24.53 23.85 7.89
CA GLY A 127 -24.33 22.95 9.03
C GLY A 127 -23.86 21.56 8.59
N MET A 128 -24.47 20.99 7.55
CA MET A 128 -24.06 19.70 6.98
C MET A 128 -22.62 19.75 6.43
N MET A 129 -22.28 20.79 5.67
CA MET A 129 -20.96 20.95 5.06
C MET A 129 -19.88 21.17 6.11
N THR A 130 -20.18 21.94 7.17
CA THR A 130 -19.27 22.15 8.29
C THR A 130 -18.97 20.85 9.02
N LYS A 131 -20.02 20.07 9.35
CA LYS A 131 -19.87 18.76 9.99
C LYS A 131 -19.04 17.80 9.13
N ARG A 132 -19.33 17.73 7.82
CA ARG A 132 -18.56 16.91 6.87
C ARG A 132 -17.10 17.35 6.79
N ALA A 133 -16.83 18.65 6.80
CA ALA A 133 -15.46 19.17 6.81
C ALA A 133 -14.70 18.77 8.08
N GLU A 134 -15.35 18.80 9.24
CA GLU A 134 -14.77 18.35 10.51
C GLU A 134 -14.50 16.84 10.54
N GLU A 135 -15.43 16.04 10.04
CA GLU A 135 -15.27 14.59 9.91
C GLU A 135 -14.07 14.24 9.01
N LEU A 136 -13.98 14.85 7.83
CA LEU A 136 -12.87 14.63 6.90
C LEU A 136 -11.52 15.09 7.48
N ARG A 137 -11.48 16.24 8.18
CA ARG A 137 -10.25 16.70 8.86
C ARG A 137 -9.81 15.73 9.96
N THR A 138 -10.76 15.19 10.71
CA THR A 138 -10.48 14.19 11.76
C THR A 138 -9.95 12.90 11.14
N GLN A 139 -10.60 12.40 10.09
CA GLN A 139 -10.14 11.22 9.35
C GLN A 139 -8.74 11.41 8.79
N ARG A 140 -8.46 12.56 8.17
CA ARG A 140 -7.12 12.89 7.65
C ARG A 140 -6.06 12.84 8.75
N LEU A 141 -6.36 13.39 9.93
CA LEU A 141 -5.43 13.37 11.08
C LEU A 141 -5.18 11.94 11.57
N ASP A 142 -6.22 11.10 11.62
CA ASP A 142 -6.07 9.69 12.00
C ASP A 142 -5.20 8.92 11.01
N VAL A 143 -5.50 9.03 9.70
CA VAL A 143 -4.70 8.42 8.62
C VAL A 143 -3.25 8.84 8.70
N ARG A 144 -3.00 10.14 8.89
CA ARG A 144 -1.65 10.67 9.04
C ARG A 144 -0.92 10.06 10.25
N ARG A 145 -1.58 9.96 11.41
CA ARG A 145 -0.98 9.32 12.60
C ARG A 145 -0.66 7.85 12.37
N ARG A 146 -1.56 7.09 11.74
CA ARG A 146 -1.31 5.68 11.39
C ARG A 146 -0.11 5.55 10.45
N ARG A 147 0.00 6.44 9.46
CA ARG A 147 1.13 6.49 8.54
C ARG A 147 2.46 6.82 9.23
N GLU A 148 2.46 7.83 10.11
CA GLU A 148 3.63 8.21 10.91
C GLU A 148 4.07 7.05 11.82
N ALA A 149 3.13 6.39 12.50
CA ALA A 149 3.42 5.21 13.32
C ALA A 149 4.01 4.06 12.49
N ALA A 150 3.44 3.76 11.33
CA ALA A 150 3.94 2.72 10.43
C ALA A 150 5.35 3.03 9.89
N LEU A 151 5.64 4.32 9.61
CA LEU A 151 6.96 4.77 9.20
C LEU A 151 8.00 4.60 10.31
N GLU A 152 7.67 4.97 11.55
CA GLU A 152 8.57 4.80 12.68
C GLU A 152 8.80 3.31 13.01
N GLU A 153 7.75 2.48 13.00
CA GLU A 153 7.89 1.03 13.17
C GLU A 153 8.79 0.42 12.08
N TRP A 154 8.64 0.87 10.83
CA TRP A 154 9.45 0.40 9.73
C TRP A 154 10.93 0.77 9.92
N LYS A 155 11.25 2.04 10.25
CA LYS A 155 12.63 2.48 10.50
C LYS A 155 13.34 1.70 11.59
N VAL A 156 12.64 1.40 12.68
CA VAL A 156 13.21 0.68 13.83
C VAL A 156 13.51 -0.77 13.47
N ASN A 157 12.57 -1.45 12.81
CA ASN A 157 12.66 -2.90 12.54
C ASN A 157 13.43 -3.24 11.26
N SER A 158 13.52 -2.33 10.28
CA SER A 158 14.18 -2.62 9.00
C SER A 158 15.69 -2.55 9.07
N ASN A 159 16.26 -1.75 9.97
CA ASN A 159 17.68 -1.44 9.91
C ASN A 159 18.54 -2.35 10.79
N LEU A 160 18.09 -2.70 11.99
CA LEU A 160 18.93 -3.44 12.94
C LEU A 160 19.09 -4.92 12.53
N ASP A 161 17.96 -5.56 12.19
CA ASP A 161 17.94 -7.00 11.91
C ASP A 161 18.54 -7.34 10.52
N THR A 162 18.36 -6.47 9.52
CA THR A 162 18.92 -6.71 8.17
C THR A 162 20.44 -6.60 8.18
N LEU A 163 21.01 -5.58 8.85
CA LEU A 163 22.45 -5.40 8.93
C LEU A 163 23.13 -6.60 9.60
N SER A 164 22.58 -7.08 10.72
CA SER A 164 23.10 -8.26 11.41
C SER A 164 23.03 -9.53 10.55
N LEU A 165 21.92 -9.73 9.81
CA LEU A 165 21.79 -10.85 8.88
C LEU A 165 22.73 -10.75 7.68
N GLN A 166 22.98 -9.54 7.15
CA GLN A 166 23.94 -9.31 6.08
C GLN A 166 25.38 -9.58 6.53
N GLU A 167 25.78 -9.09 7.71
CA GLU A 167 27.09 -9.38 8.29
C GLU A 167 27.28 -10.89 8.54
N THR A 168 26.23 -11.57 9.01
CA THR A 168 26.24 -13.01 9.22
C THR A 168 26.37 -13.76 7.89
N LYS A 169 25.66 -13.31 6.85
CA LYS A 169 25.77 -13.85 5.49
C LYS A 169 27.20 -13.71 4.96
N GLU A 170 27.78 -12.51 5.03
CA GLU A 170 29.16 -12.26 4.56
C GLU A 170 30.19 -13.11 5.32
N ARG A 171 30.01 -13.27 6.64
CA ARG A 171 30.83 -14.18 7.46
C ARG A 171 30.73 -15.61 6.95
N LEU A 172 29.52 -16.11 6.73
CA LEU A 172 29.28 -17.48 6.25
C LEU A 172 29.82 -17.71 4.83
N GLU A 173 29.71 -16.72 3.92
CA GLU A 173 30.33 -16.79 2.59
C GLU A 173 31.85 -16.90 2.68
N LYS A 174 32.46 -16.14 3.59
CA LYS A 174 33.93 -16.16 3.81
C LYS A 174 34.41 -17.46 4.45
N GLU A 175 33.68 -17.99 5.43
CA GLU A 175 34.02 -19.23 6.14
C GLU A 175 33.71 -20.48 5.30
N GLY A 176 32.59 -20.48 4.58
CA GLY A 176 32.14 -21.59 3.74
C GLY A 176 32.93 -21.75 2.44
N GLY A 177 33.44 -20.64 1.89
CA GLY A 177 34.35 -20.64 0.75
C GLY A 177 33.83 -21.41 -0.48
N MET A 178 34.75 -21.95 -1.27
CA MET A 178 34.42 -22.67 -2.51
C MET A 178 33.77 -24.03 -2.24
N ALA A 179 34.07 -24.65 -1.09
CA ALA A 179 33.49 -25.91 -0.65
C ALA A 179 31.97 -25.80 -0.47
N MET A 180 31.51 -24.73 0.19
CA MET A 180 30.08 -24.46 0.40
C MET A 180 29.33 -24.24 -0.92
N ALA A 181 29.88 -23.46 -1.84
CA ALA A 181 29.25 -23.17 -3.14
C ALA A 181 29.07 -24.44 -4.00
N VAL A 182 30.08 -25.32 -4.04
CA VAL A 182 30.02 -26.57 -4.81
C VAL A 182 29.01 -27.54 -4.22
N GLU A 183 28.97 -27.69 -2.89
CA GLU A 183 28.04 -28.61 -2.24
C GLU A 183 26.59 -28.06 -2.28
N LEU A 184 26.40 -26.73 -2.23
CA LEU A 184 25.10 -26.10 -2.53
C LEU A 184 24.60 -26.47 -3.93
N GLY A 185 25.44 -26.33 -4.95
CA GLY A 185 25.09 -26.73 -6.33
C GLY A 185 24.67 -28.20 -6.42
N ARG A 186 25.41 -29.10 -5.77
CA ARG A 186 25.06 -30.54 -5.72
C ARG A 186 23.75 -30.81 -4.97
N ARG A 187 23.40 -30.02 -3.95
CA ARG A 187 22.13 -30.15 -3.23
C ARG A 187 20.96 -29.72 -4.13
N ILE A 188 21.10 -28.62 -4.87
CA ILE A 188 20.09 -28.13 -5.82
C ILE A 188 19.83 -29.17 -6.92
N GLU A 189 20.89 -29.67 -7.58
CA GLU A 189 20.77 -30.69 -8.64
C GLU A 189 20.07 -31.97 -8.15
N ARG A 190 20.35 -32.39 -6.90
CA ARG A 190 19.68 -33.54 -6.27
C ARG A 190 18.19 -33.30 -6.04
N SER A 191 17.82 -32.10 -5.60
CA SER A 191 16.42 -31.71 -5.38
C SER A 191 15.64 -31.63 -6.69
N GLU A 192 16.18 -30.93 -7.70
CA GLU A 192 15.54 -30.80 -9.03
C GLU A 192 15.39 -32.16 -9.72
N SER A 193 16.41 -33.02 -9.62
CA SER A 193 16.35 -34.40 -10.14
C SER A 193 15.32 -35.27 -9.41
N ALA A 194 15.03 -34.99 -8.15
CA ALA A 194 14.01 -35.71 -7.38
C ALA A 194 12.59 -35.20 -7.70
N GLU A 195 12.41 -33.90 -7.94
CA GLU A 195 11.15 -33.31 -8.39
C GLU A 195 10.79 -33.75 -9.82
N ALA A 196 11.76 -33.78 -10.73
CA ALA A 196 11.58 -34.25 -12.10
C ALA A 196 11.21 -35.75 -12.21
N LYS A 197 11.44 -36.53 -11.16
CA LYS A 197 11.03 -37.95 -11.08
C LYS A 197 9.65 -38.15 -10.46
N ARG A 198 9.06 -37.11 -9.86
CA ARG A 198 7.74 -37.13 -9.23
C ARG A 198 6.63 -36.59 -10.14
N ASN A 199 6.99 -35.75 -11.11
CA ASN A 199 6.11 -35.28 -12.19
C ASN A 199 6.20 -36.21 -13.42
#